data_AF-A0A6P2CWM7-F1
#
_entry.id   AF-A0A6P2CWM7-F1
#
_cell.length_a   1.000
_cell.length_b   1.000
_cell.length_c   1.000
_cell.angle_alpha   90.00
_cell.angle_beta   90.00
_cell.angle_gamma   90.00
#
_symmetry.space_group_name_H-M   'P 1'
#
loop_
_entity.id
_entity.type
_entity.pdbx_description
1 polymer ?
#
loop_
_entity_poly.entity_id
_entity_poly.type
_entity_poly.pdbx_seq_one_letter_code
_entity_poly.pdbx_strand_id
1 'polypeptide(L)'
;MLGEAVDYFLKVDRGYWPGLFHCYDVAHLPRTNNDLERAFGSHRYHERRATGRNGARPALVLRGAAPLIAGLATRHREVTATELARAVRGAWRQVRSERETRRWRRVERHQFRRNPDAYLKRLEDNIHQSRLPT
;
A
#
# COMPACT_ATOMS: atom_id res chain seq x y z
N MET A 1 -36.10 -17.42 -2.63
CA MET A 1 -35.47 -16.18 -3.17
C MET A 1 -35.02 -15.21 -2.08
N LEU A 2 -35.85 -14.80 -1.11
CA LEU A 2 -35.39 -13.87 -0.06
C LEU A 2 -34.38 -14.49 0.91
N GLY A 3 -34.56 -15.77 1.28
CA GLY A 3 -33.64 -16.48 2.19
C GLY A 3 -32.20 -16.58 1.66
N GLU A 4 -32.02 -16.98 0.40
CA GLU A 4 -30.69 -17.05 -0.22
C GLU A 4 -30.00 -15.68 -0.33
N ALA A 5 -30.76 -14.61 -0.59
CA ALA A 5 -30.23 -13.26 -0.62
C ALA A 5 -29.77 -12.79 0.76
N VAL A 6 -30.53 -13.13 1.81
CA VAL A 6 -30.17 -12.84 3.20
C VAL A 6 -28.95 -13.65 3.64
N ASP A 7 -28.87 -14.94 3.28
CA ASP A 7 -27.72 -15.79 3.59
C ASP A 7 -26.44 -15.28 2.90
N TYR A 8 -26.55 -14.85 1.64
CA TYR A 8 -25.44 -14.23 0.92
C TYR A 8 -25.00 -12.92 1.57
N PHE A 9 -25.95 -12.06 1.94
CA PHE A 9 -25.67 -10.80 2.64
C PHE A 9 -24.93 -11.04 3.96
N LEU A 10 -25.43 -11.94 4.81
CA LEU A 10 -24.78 -12.29 6.08
C LEU A 10 -23.38 -12.89 5.90
N LYS A 11 -23.19 -13.71 4.86
CA LYS A 11 -21.87 -14.27 4.53
C LYS A 11 -20.88 -13.17 4.15
N VAL A 12 -21.28 -12.26 3.28
CA VAL A 12 -20.46 -11.13 2.82
C VAL A 12 -20.13 -10.22 4.00
N ASP A 13 -21.13 -9.86 4.79
CA ASP A 13 -20.97 -9.00 5.96
C ASP A 13 -20.03 -9.59 7.00
N ARG A 14 -20.12 -10.89 7.30
CA ARG A 14 -19.17 -11.58 8.20
C ARG A 14 -17.73 -11.51 7.69
N GLY A 15 -17.53 -11.60 6.37
CA GLY A 15 -16.21 -11.48 5.76
C GLY A 15 -15.62 -10.08 5.88
N TYR A 16 -16.45 -9.04 5.77
CA TYR A 16 -16.03 -7.65 5.89
C TYR A 16 -16.07 -7.10 7.33
N TRP A 17 -16.67 -7.85 8.27
CA TRP A 17 -16.90 -7.43 9.66
C TRP A 17 -15.68 -6.82 10.35
N PRO A 18 -14.45 -7.39 10.24
CA PRO A 18 -13.28 -6.79 10.88
C PRO A 18 -12.95 -5.37 10.38
N GLY A 19 -13.41 -4.96 9.20
CA GLY A 19 -13.08 -3.68 8.58
C GLY A 19 -14.25 -2.70 8.40
N LEU A 20 -15.50 -3.13 8.62
CA LEU A 20 -16.70 -2.34 8.27
C LEU A 20 -16.94 -1.14 9.21
N PHE A 21 -16.42 -1.20 10.44
CA PHE A 21 -16.68 -0.19 11.49
C PHE A 21 -15.44 0.30 12.22
N HIS A 22 -14.25 0.19 11.62
CA HIS A 22 -13.00 0.69 12.22
C HIS A 22 -13.01 2.17 12.58
N CYS A 23 -13.99 2.94 12.08
CA CYS A 23 -14.19 4.34 12.47
C CYS A 23 -14.61 4.51 13.94
N TYR A 24 -15.07 3.44 14.60
CA TYR A 24 -15.33 3.45 16.04
C TYR A 24 -14.10 3.12 16.88
N ASP A 25 -13.15 2.34 16.35
CA ASP A 25 -11.95 1.95 17.09
C ASP A 25 -10.82 2.97 16.95
N VAL A 26 -10.78 3.69 15.83
CA VAL A 26 -9.69 4.60 15.48
C VAL A 26 -10.15 6.04 15.57
N ALA A 27 -9.65 6.74 16.60
CA ALA A 27 -9.85 8.18 16.74
C ALA A 27 -9.43 8.90 15.45
N HIS A 28 -10.25 9.87 15.02
CA HIS A 28 -10.07 10.68 13.81
C HIS A 28 -10.24 9.95 12.47
N LEU A 29 -10.64 8.67 12.46
CA LEU A 29 -11.05 8.04 11.21
C LEU A 29 -12.45 8.54 10.80
N PRO A 30 -12.65 8.98 9.54
CA PRO A 30 -13.94 9.51 9.14
C PRO A 30 -15.06 8.48 9.29
N ARG A 31 -16.16 8.90 9.93
CA ARG A 31 -17.28 8.03 10.33
C ARG A 31 -18.24 7.74 9.19
N THR A 32 -18.28 8.59 8.16
CA THR A 32 -19.21 8.46 7.03
C THR A 32 -18.46 8.13 5.74
N ASN A 33 -19.14 7.44 4.82
CA ASN A 33 -18.60 7.18 3.48
C ASN A 33 -18.31 8.51 2.75
N ASN A 34 -19.16 9.53 2.92
CA ASN A 34 -18.95 10.85 2.29
C ASN A 34 -17.64 11.51 2.75
N ASP A 35 -17.32 11.43 4.04
CA ASP A 35 -16.09 12.00 4.58
C ASP A 35 -14.85 11.21 4.12
N LEU A 36 -14.96 9.88 4.03
CA LEU A 36 -13.92 9.03 3.44
C LEU A 36 -13.71 9.38 1.96
N GLU A 37 -14.78 9.46 1.17
CA GLU A 37 -14.72 9.85 -0.24
C GLU A 37 -14.10 11.23 -0.43
N ARG A 38 -14.47 12.19 0.42
CA ARG A 38 -13.86 13.53 0.46
C ARG A 38 -12.36 13.46 0.79
N ALA A 39 -11.96 12.67 1.77
CA ALA A 39 -10.56 12.50 2.15
C ALA A 39 -9.73 11.87 1.01
N PHE A 40 -10.26 10.82 0.37
CA PHE A 40 -9.63 10.19 -0.81
C PHE A 40 -9.61 11.13 -2.02
N GLY A 41 -10.66 11.92 -2.23
CA GLY A 41 -10.73 12.96 -3.27
C GLY A 41 -9.66 14.03 -3.08
N SER A 42 -9.54 14.57 -1.88
CA SER A 42 -8.50 15.55 -1.51
C SER A 42 -7.09 14.96 -1.73
N HIS A 43 -6.84 13.73 -1.29
CA HIS A 43 -5.55 13.08 -1.53
C HIS A 43 -5.25 12.96 -3.03
N ARG A 44 -6.19 12.47 -3.85
CA ARG A 44 -6.02 12.38 -5.32
C ARG A 44 -5.77 13.73 -5.97
N TYR A 45 -6.42 14.80 -5.49
CA TYR A 45 -6.20 16.15 -5.97
C TYR A 45 -4.79 16.66 -5.71
N HIS A 46 -4.29 16.51 -4.48
CA HIS A 46 -2.90 16.89 -4.14
C HIS A 46 -1.88 16.05 -4.90
N GLU A 47 -2.16 14.77 -5.08
CA GLU A 47 -1.34 13.86 -5.87
C GLU A 47 -1.23 14.29 -7.35
N ARG A 48 -2.35 14.71 -7.94
CA ARG A 48 -2.38 15.32 -9.29
C ARG A 48 -1.55 16.60 -9.35
N ARG A 49 -1.69 17.50 -8.38
CA ARG A 49 -0.92 18.75 -8.29
C ARG A 49 0.59 18.49 -8.20
N ALA A 50 1.00 17.51 -7.41
CA ALA A 50 2.42 17.20 -7.21
C ALA A 50 3.07 16.43 -8.37
N THR A 51 2.30 15.74 -9.22
CA THR A 51 2.87 14.86 -10.27
C THR A 51 2.33 15.02 -11.68
N GLY A 52 1.29 15.83 -11.87
CA GLY A 52 0.59 15.98 -13.14
C GLY A 52 -0.21 14.74 -13.58
N ARG A 53 -0.27 13.66 -12.79
CA ARG A 53 -0.94 12.40 -13.19
C ARG A 53 -2.42 12.38 -12.81
N ASN A 54 -3.30 12.21 -13.80
CA ASN A 54 -4.75 12.16 -13.60
C ASN A 54 -5.25 10.86 -12.90
N GLY A 55 -4.48 9.77 -12.99
CA GLY A 55 -4.79 8.48 -12.36
C GLY A 55 -4.16 8.29 -10.98
N ALA A 56 -4.71 7.38 -10.17
CA ALA A 56 -4.08 6.94 -8.92
C ALA A 56 -2.65 6.45 -9.24
N ARG A 57 -1.65 6.91 -8.47
CA ARG A 57 -0.27 6.48 -8.71
C ARG A 57 -0.22 4.95 -8.64
N PRO A 58 0.53 4.27 -9.53
CA PRO A 58 1.03 2.92 -9.25
C PRO A 58 1.75 2.85 -7.89
N ALA A 59 2.22 4.00 -7.39
CA ALA A 59 2.79 4.16 -6.06
C ALA A 59 1.84 3.81 -4.91
N LEU A 60 0.52 3.95 -5.03
CA LEU A 60 -0.40 3.47 -3.97
C LEU A 60 -0.36 1.94 -3.88
N VAL A 61 -0.27 1.27 -5.02
CA VAL A 61 -0.09 -0.19 -5.11
C VAL A 61 1.31 -0.62 -4.64
N LEU A 62 2.34 0.15 -4.99
CA LEU A 62 3.75 -0.18 -4.71
C LEU A 62 4.20 0.18 -3.28
N ARG A 63 3.78 1.35 -2.79
CA ARG A 63 4.18 1.89 -1.49
C ARG A 63 3.10 1.63 -0.42
N GLY A 64 2.01 0.96 -0.79
CA GLY A 64 0.89 0.62 0.09
C GLY A 64 0.10 1.85 0.53
N ALA A 65 -0.65 1.70 1.63
CA ALA A 65 -1.42 2.79 2.24
C ALA A 65 -0.54 3.93 2.77
N ALA A 66 0.76 3.73 2.94
CA ALA A 66 1.56 4.67 3.71
C ALA A 66 1.76 6.07 3.10
N PRO A 67 1.85 6.31 1.78
CA PRO A 67 1.83 7.65 1.23
C PRO A 67 0.49 8.36 1.46
N LEU A 68 -0.61 7.60 1.46
CA LEU A 68 -1.94 8.12 1.79
C LEU A 68 -1.98 8.53 3.27
N ILE A 69 -1.56 7.65 4.18
CA ILE A 69 -1.50 7.94 5.62
C ILE A 69 -0.57 9.13 5.90
N ALA A 70 0.64 9.14 5.33
CA ALA A 70 1.57 10.24 5.49
C ALA A 70 0.98 11.56 4.97
N GLY A 71 0.40 11.56 3.77
CA GLY A 71 -0.21 12.75 3.19
C GLY A 71 -1.42 13.24 3.97
N LEU A 72 -2.22 12.35 4.56
CA LEU A 72 -3.32 12.72 5.45
C LEU A 72 -2.80 13.28 6.78
N ALA A 73 -1.84 12.60 7.41
CA ALA A 73 -1.26 12.99 8.69
C ALA A 73 -0.59 14.37 8.63
N THR A 74 0.26 14.62 7.62
CA THR A 74 0.96 15.91 7.46
C THR A 74 0.03 17.06 7.09
N ARG A 75 -1.20 16.78 6.65
CA ARG A 75 -2.24 17.80 6.43
C ARG A 75 -3.09 18.05 7.66
N HIS A 76 -3.29 17.02 8.48
CA HIS A 76 -4.03 17.15 9.73
C HIS A 76 -3.22 17.91 10.78
N ARG A 77 -1.90 17.72 10.79
CA ARG A 77 -0.98 18.34 11.74
C ARG A 77 0.41 18.48 11.12
N GLU A 78 1.11 19.52 11.52
CA GLU A 78 2.54 19.62 11.26
C GLU A 78 3.31 18.52 11.99
N VAL A 79 4.10 17.75 11.25
CA VAL A 79 4.94 16.67 11.79
C VAL A 79 6.37 17.19 11.85
N THR A 80 6.90 17.34 13.06
CA THR A 80 8.25 17.92 13.26
C THR A 80 9.36 16.89 13.07
N ALA A 81 10.58 17.35 12.76
CA ALA A 81 11.74 16.47 12.66
C ALA A 81 12.00 15.69 13.97
N THR A 82 11.77 16.33 15.12
CA THR A 82 11.90 15.71 16.45
C THR A 82 10.92 14.55 16.65
N GLU A 83 9.69 14.67 16.15
CA GLU A 83 8.69 13.59 16.19
C GLU A 83 9.10 12.41 15.31
N LEU A 84 9.60 12.71 14.10
CA LEU A 84 10.10 11.66 13.20
C LEU A 84 11.32 10.94 13.80
N ALA A 85 12.19 11.66 14.50
CA ALA A 85 13.37 11.08 15.16
C ALA A 85 13.01 10.12 16.30
N ARG A 86 11.83 10.27 16.91
CA ARG A 86 11.32 9.36 17.97
C ARG A 86 10.75 8.06 17.43
N ALA A 87 10.58 7.92 16.11
CA ALA A 87 10.04 6.70 15.51
C ALA A 87 10.90 5.47 15.83
N VAL A 88 10.25 4.36 16.20
CA VAL A 88 10.94 3.10 16.50
C VAL A 88 11.65 2.58 15.24
N ARG A 89 13.00 2.64 15.25
CA ARG A 89 13.82 2.27 14.09
C ARG A 89 13.60 0.84 13.59
N GLY A 90 13.30 -0.10 14.50
CA GLY A 90 12.95 -1.47 14.15
C GLY A 90 11.68 -1.56 13.30
N ALA A 91 10.59 -0.97 13.79
CA ALA A 91 9.32 -0.89 13.07
C ALA A 91 9.46 -0.16 11.72
N TRP A 92 10.25 0.92 11.67
CA TRP A 92 10.55 1.61 10.42
C TRP A 92 11.26 0.72 9.41
N ARG A 93 12.27 -0.05 9.84
CA ARG A 93 12.99 -0.99 8.95
C ARG A 93 12.06 -2.08 8.42
N GLN A 94 11.18 -2.62 9.26
CA GLN A 94 10.19 -3.61 8.84
C GLN A 94 9.23 -3.06 7.77
N VAL A 95 8.65 -1.88 8.01
CA VAL A 95 7.77 -1.23 7.01
C VAL A 95 8.53 -0.91 5.73
N ARG A 96 9.83 -0.58 5.81
CA ARG A 96 10.68 -0.35 4.65
C ARG A 96 10.94 -1.64 3.87
N SER A 97 11.27 -2.75 4.53
CA SER A 97 11.54 -4.04 3.87
C SER A 97 10.30 -4.56 3.15
N GLU A 98 9.13 -4.51 3.79
CA GLU A 98 7.85 -4.92 3.17
C GLU A 98 7.55 -4.16 1.88
N ARG A 99 7.83 -2.84 1.86
CA ARG A 99 7.67 -2.02 0.65
C ARG A 99 8.71 -2.34 -0.41
N GLU A 100 9.96 -2.59 -0.01
CA GLU A 100 11.01 -2.95 -0.95
C GLU A 100 10.70 -4.30 -1.62
N THR A 101 10.20 -5.30 -0.88
CA THR A 101 9.77 -6.57 -1.47
C THR A 101 8.69 -6.37 -2.54
N ARG A 102 7.68 -5.52 -2.29
CA ARG A 102 6.63 -5.20 -3.28
C ARG A 102 7.19 -4.47 -4.50
N ARG A 103 8.15 -3.56 -4.29
CA ARG A 103 8.85 -2.86 -5.37
C ARG A 103 9.65 -3.83 -6.23
N TRP A 104 10.40 -4.74 -5.60
CA TRP A 104 11.24 -5.73 -6.27
C TRP A 104 10.43 -6.63 -7.21
N ARG A 105 9.29 -7.17 -6.78
CA ARG A 105 8.41 -7.98 -7.64
C ARG A 105 8.01 -7.28 -8.95
N ARG A 106 7.82 -5.95 -8.90
CA ARG A 106 7.47 -5.17 -10.11
C ARG A 106 8.69 -4.84 -10.96
N VAL A 107 9.84 -4.62 -10.33
CA VAL A 107 11.13 -4.46 -11.01
C VAL A 107 11.47 -5.73 -11.78
N GLU A 108 11.33 -6.90 -11.16
CA GLU A 108 11.52 -8.20 -11.81
C GLU A 108 10.59 -8.40 -12.99
N ARG A 109 9.28 -8.18 -12.81
CA ARG A 109 8.30 -8.24 -13.92
C ARG A 109 8.65 -7.26 -15.05
N HIS A 110 9.11 -6.06 -14.72
CA HIS A 110 9.52 -5.08 -15.71
C HIS A 110 10.80 -5.50 -16.44
N GLN A 111 11.80 -6.02 -15.73
CA GLN A 111 13.04 -6.52 -16.31
C GLN A 111 12.75 -7.70 -17.24
N PHE A 112 11.95 -8.67 -16.80
CA PHE A 112 11.51 -9.80 -17.62
C PHE A 112 10.77 -9.34 -18.89
N ARG A 113 9.80 -8.41 -18.76
CA ARG A 113 9.06 -7.88 -19.92
C ARG A 113 9.95 -7.09 -20.89
N ARG A 114 11.04 -6.48 -20.42
CA ARG A 114 11.95 -5.69 -21.24
C ARG A 114 12.91 -6.57 -22.03
N ASN A 115 13.46 -7.61 -21.41
CA ASN A 115 14.35 -8.57 -22.05
C ASN A 115 14.27 -9.91 -21.29
N PRO A 116 13.43 -10.85 -21.74
CA PRO A 116 13.20 -12.11 -21.03
C PRO A 116 14.45 -12.99 -21.05
N ASP A 117 15.18 -13.05 -22.16
CA ASP A 117 16.35 -13.93 -22.31
C ASP A 117 17.49 -13.52 -21.37
N ALA A 118 17.82 -12.23 -21.33
CA ALA A 118 18.84 -11.72 -20.42
C ALA A 118 18.44 -11.87 -18.95
N TYR A 119 17.14 -11.76 -18.65
CA TYR A 119 16.62 -11.95 -17.30
C TYR A 119 16.74 -13.41 -16.84
N LEU A 120 16.36 -14.36 -17.70
CA LEU A 120 16.44 -15.80 -17.43
C LEU A 120 17.89 -16.25 -17.29
N LYS A 121 18.78 -15.85 -18.21
CA LYS A 121 20.21 -16.17 -18.12
C LYS A 121 20.82 -15.72 -16.79
N ARG A 122 20.51 -14.49 -16.35
CA ARG A 122 20.97 -13.98 -15.05
C ARG A 122 20.43 -14.80 -13.87
N LEU A 123 19.19 -15.28 -13.95
CA LEU A 123 18.63 -16.14 -12.91
C LEU A 123 19.34 -17.49 -12.84
N GLU A 124 19.63 -18.09 -13.99
CA GLU A 124 20.39 -19.33 -14.10
C GLU A 124 21.80 -19.16 -13.51
N ASP A 125 22.52 -18.10 -13.91
CA ASP A 125 23.86 -17.78 -13.39
C ASP A 125 23.87 -17.65 -11.85
N ASN A 126 22.87 -16.95 -11.28
CA ASN A 126 22.73 -16.79 -9.83
C ASN A 126 22.47 -18.13 -9.11
N ILE A 127 21.64 -19.00 -9.70
CA ILE A 127 21.36 -20.33 -9.14
C ILE A 127 22.63 -21.18 -9.16
N HIS A 128 23.37 -21.16 -10.26
CA HIS A 128 24.64 -21.88 -10.38
C HIS A 128 25.67 -21.39 -9.35
N GLN A 129 25.79 -20.07 -9.14
CA GLN A 129 26.67 -19.51 -8.12
C GLN A 129 26.26 -19.90 -6.70
N SER A 130 24.96 -19.92 -6.39
CA SER A 130 24.45 -20.31 -5.06
C SER A 130 24.68 -21.78 -4.70
N ARG A 131 24.98 -22.63 -5.69
CA ARG A 131 25.21 -24.07 -5.54
C ARG A 131 26.69 -24.43 -5.37
N LEU A 132 27.60 -23.47 -5.55
CA LEU A 132 29.02 -23.69 -5.31
C LEU A 132 29.31 -23.63 -3.80
N PRO A 133 30.10 -24.56 -3.23
CA PRO A 133 30.51 -24.48 -1.83
C PRO A 133 31.34 -23.20 -1.60
N THR A 134 31.09 -22.56 -0.45
CA THR A 134 31.71 -21.29 -0.04
C THR A 134 33.15 -21.49 0.43
#